data_AF-A0A0Q3F6T4-F1
#
_entry.id   AF-A0A0Q3F6T4-F1
#
_cell.length_a   1.000
_cell.length_b   1.000
_cell.length_c   1.000
_cell.angle_alpha   90.00
_cell.angle_beta   90.00
_cell.angle_gamma   90.00
#
_symmetry.space_group_name_H-M   'P 1'
#
loop_
_entity.id
_entity.type
_entity.pdbx_description
1 polymer ?
#
loop_
_entity_poly.entity_id
_entity_poly.type
_entity_poly.pdbx_seq_one_letter_code
_entity_poly.pdbx_strand_id
1 'polypeptide(L)'
;MEALHATPLAAPSAAITKACAGLSNFTRHADYGFCVGALAADPAAGTAKDARALAIVAANLTATNVSSTLLVLNGLLDNLSHCRSTYKDMSKTLAAAASEMLLYASPKPQLDCDLLLFEASPKGDPIMKENDDAKNLSDLASVIAMLAGSKNQV
;
A
#
# COMPACT_ATOMS: atom_id res chain seq x y z
N MET A 1 -18.39 17.28 -14.89
CA MET A 1 -17.07 17.41 -15.53
C MET A 1 -16.52 18.77 -15.15
N GLU A 2 -15.90 18.87 -13.97
CA GLU A 2 -15.15 20.06 -13.58
C GLU A 2 -13.74 19.93 -14.19
N ALA A 3 -13.35 20.95 -14.96
CA ALA A 3 -12.02 21.02 -15.54
C ALA A 3 -11.01 21.24 -14.42
N LEU A 4 -10.04 20.32 -14.27
CA LEU A 4 -8.84 20.58 -13.49
C LEU A 4 -8.12 21.79 -14.14
N HIS A 5 -8.20 22.93 -13.48
CA HIS A 5 -7.32 24.05 -13.76
C HIS A 5 -5.89 23.63 -13.39
N ALA A 6 -5.11 23.23 -14.39
CA ALA A 6 -3.66 23.14 -14.25
C ALA A 6 -3.14 24.56 -14.03
N THR A 7 -2.87 24.89 -12.76
CA THR A 7 -2.17 26.13 -12.40
C THR A 7 -0.84 26.14 -13.16
N PRO A 8 -0.50 27.19 -13.93
CA PRO A 8 0.80 27.30 -14.55
C PRO A 8 1.85 27.22 -13.45
N LEU A 9 2.79 26.26 -13.54
CA LEU A 9 3.97 26.24 -12.68
C LEU A 9 4.67 27.59 -12.86
N ALA A 10 4.61 28.44 -11.83
CA ALA A 10 5.34 29.70 -11.82
C ALA A 10 6.82 29.41 -12.11
N ALA A 11 7.44 30.25 -12.93
CA ALA A 11 8.86 30.09 -13.24
C ALA A 11 9.66 30.03 -11.91
N PRO A 12 10.56 29.05 -11.75
CA PRO A 12 11.30 28.88 -10.51
C PRO A 12 12.12 30.15 -10.20
N SER A 13 12.19 30.51 -8.92
CA SER A 13 12.90 31.70 -8.48
C SER A 13 14.39 31.63 -8.86
N ALA A 14 15.03 32.78 -9.04
CA ALA A 14 16.47 32.84 -9.35
C ALA A 14 17.32 32.10 -8.30
N ALA A 15 16.89 32.08 -7.04
CA ALA A 15 17.53 31.33 -5.97
C ALA A 15 17.45 29.82 -6.20
N ILE A 16 16.29 29.29 -6.60
CA ILE A 16 16.09 27.87 -6.93
C ILE A 16 16.97 27.48 -8.13
N THR A 17 16.88 28.23 -9.23
CA THR A 17 17.67 27.99 -10.44
C THR A 17 19.16 27.94 -10.14
N LYS A 18 19.67 28.91 -9.37
CA LYS A 18 21.09 28.97 -8.99
C LYS A 18 21.50 27.80 -8.07
N ALA A 19 20.68 27.44 -7.09
CA ALA A 19 20.96 26.34 -6.19
C ALA A 19 20.98 24.99 -6.93
N CYS A 20 19.98 24.76 -7.80
CA CYS A 20 19.87 23.51 -8.56
C CYS A 20 20.93 23.37 -9.66
N ALA A 21 21.42 24.47 -10.24
CA ALA A 21 22.49 24.42 -11.25
C ALA A 21 23.80 23.83 -10.71
N GLY A 22 24.08 23.98 -9.42
CA GLY A 22 25.27 23.43 -8.78
C GLY A 22 25.16 21.96 -8.35
N LEU A 23 23.98 21.36 -8.43
CA LEU A 23 23.67 20.08 -7.80
C LEU A 23 24.45 18.89 -8.41
N SER A 24 24.70 18.94 -9.72
CA SER A 24 25.45 17.92 -10.45
C SER A 24 26.88 17.74 -9.95
N ASN A 25 27.45 18.74 -9.28
CA ASN A 25 28.78 18.65 -8.68
C ASN A 25 28.79 17.84 -7.37
N PHE A 26 27.63 17.54 -6.77
CA PHE A 26 27.53 16.97 -5.42
C PHE A 26 26.69 15.69 -5.33
N THR A 27 25.80 15.42 -6.29
CA THR A 27 24.95 14.23 -6.28
C THR A 27 24.67 13.71 -7.67
N ARG A 28 24.57 12.38 -7.78
CA ARG A 28 24.14 11.65 -8.99
C ARG A 28 22.68 11.19 -8.92
N HIS A 29 22.03 11.35 -7.77
CA HIS A 29 20.68 10.83 -7.50
C HIS A 29 19.58 11.88 -7.66
N ALA A 30 19.94 13.16 -7.58
CA ALA A 30 19.03 14.26 -7.86
C ALA A 30 19.61 15.05 -9.04
N ASP A 31 18.82 15.21 -10.09
CA ASP A 31 19.16 16.07 -11.21
C ASP A 31 18.55 17.47 -11.04
N TYR A 32 18.89 18.36 -11.98
CA TYR A 32 18.36 19.72 -12.00
C TYR A 32 16.83 19.75 -12.03
N GLY A 33 16.20 18.87 -12.82
CA GLY A 33 14.75 18.81 -12.97
C GLY A 33 14.06 18.40 -11.68
N PHE A 34 14.57 17.37 -11.00
CA PHE A 34 14.10 16.95 -9.69
C PHE A 34 14.22 18.07 -8.66
N CYS A 35 15.37 18.73 -8.57
CA CYS A 35 15.60 19.81 -7.62
C CYS A 35 14.64 20.99 -7.83
N VAL A 36 14.49 21.44 -9.08
CA VAL A 36 13.57 22.53 -9.43
C VAL A 36 12.13 22.12 -9.14
N GLY A 37 11.71 20.93 -9.57
CA GLY A 37 10.35 20.45 -9.36
C GLY A 37 9.99 20.33 -7.88
N ALA A 38 10.86 19.73 -7.08
CA ALA A 38 10.64 19.56 -5.65
C ALA A 38 10.55 20.90 -4.91
N LEU A 39 11.46 21.84 -5.19
CA LEU A 39 11.46 23.15 -4.53
C LEU A 39 10.32 24.04 -5.03
N ALA A 40 10.06 24.09 -6.33
CA ALA A 40 9.00 24.95 -6.88
C ALA A 40 7.58 24.53 -6.46
N ALA A 41 7.40 23.27 -6.05
CA ALA A 41 6.14 22.80 -5.48
C ALA A 41 5.86 23.33 -4.06
N ASP A 42 6.90 23.81 -3.36
CA ASP A 42 6.77 24.37 -2.00
C ASP A 42 6.74 25.92 -2.03
N PRO A 43 5.64 26.56 -1.61
CA PRO A 43 5.54 28.02 -1.56
C PRO A 43 6.66 28.70 -0.76
N ALA A 44 7.18 28.05 0.28
CA ALA A 44 8.27 28.58 1.10
C ALA A 44 9.57 28.74 0.29
N ALA A 45 9.84 27.83 -0.66
CA ALA A 45 10.99 27.95 -1.55
C ALA A 45 10.86 29.16 -2.50
N GLY A 46 9.64 29.50 -2.90
CA GLY A 46 9.37 30.69 -3.72
C GLY A 46 9.77 32.01 -3.04
N THR A 47 9.74 32.04 -1.71
CA THR A 47 10.12 33.21 -0.90
C THR A 47 11.56 33.15 -0.36
N ALA A 48 12.26 32.03 -0.57
CA ALA A 48 13.60 31.82 -0.06
C ALA A 48 14.60 32.78 -0.74
N LYS A 49 15.38 33.48 0.09
CA LYS A 49 16.33 34.51 -0.37
C LYS A 49 17.73 33.98 -0.67
N ASP A 50 18.07 32.82 -0.12
CA ASP A 50 19.40 32.23 -0.23
C ASP A 50 19.36 30.69 -0.18
N ALA A 51 20.53 30.08 -0.42
CA ALA A 51 20.68 28.63 -0.43
C ALA A 51 20.44 27.99 0.94
N ARG A 52 20.67 28.71 2.05
CA ARG A 52 20.43 28.19 3.40
C ARG A 52 18.94 28.04 3.65
N ALA A 53 18.13 29.03 3.26
CA ALA A 53 16.68 28.95 3.33
C ALA A 53 16.13 27.80 2.45
N LEU A 54 16.65 27.64 1.22
CA LEU A 54 16.28 26.53 0.35
C LEU A 54 16.67 25.16 0.94
N ALA A 55 17.82 25.05 1.62
CA ALA A 55 18.22 23.83 2.28
C ALA A 55 17.27 23.45 3.44
N ILE A 56 16.76 24.43 4.18
CA ILE A 56 15.73 24.21 5.21
C ILE A 56 14.44 23.70 4.58
N VAL A 57 14.01 24.30 3.46
CA VAL A 57 12.82 23.82 2.73
C VAL A 57 13.02 22.38 2.24
N ALA A 58 14.17 22.06 1.63
CA ALA A 58 14.48 20.70 1.19
C ALA A 58 14.50 19.69 2.36
N ALA A 59 15.03 20.09 3.52
CA ALA A 59 15.02 19.26 4.72
C ALA A 59 13.58 19.00 5.22
N ASN A 60 12.72 20.02 5.21
CA ASN A 60 11.31 19.89 5.58
C ASN A 60 10.55 18.99 4.59
N LEU A 61 10.76 19.17 3.28
CA LEU A 61 10.21 18.28 2.25
C LEU A 61 10.65 16.83 2.47
N THR A 62 11.91 16.62 2.83
CA THR A 62 12.44 15.29 3.16
C THR A 62 11.74 14.71 4.40
N ALA A 63 11.59 15.48 5.47
CA ALA A 63 10.90 15.05 6.68
C ALA A 63 9.44 14.69 6.43
N THR A 64 8.73 15.49 5.62
CA THR A 64 7.35 15.21 5.19
C THR A 64 7.27 13.93 4.36
N ASN A 65 8.19 13.75 3.41
CA ASN A 65 8.22 12.56 2.57
C ASN A 65 8.50 11.28 3.38
N VAL A 66 9.45 11.35 4.32
CA VAL A 66 9.74 10.25 5.26
C VAL A 66 8.52 9.96 6.14
N SER A 67 7.87 10.98 6.68
CA SER A 67 6.68 10.81 7.51
C SER A 67 5.52 10.16 6.75
N SER A 68 5.28 10.61 5.51
CA SER A 68 4.29 10.00 4.62
C SER A 68 4.62 8.53 4.32
N THR A 69 5.90 8.24 4.04
CA THR A 69 6.37 6.87 3.81
C THR A 69 6.15 5.99 5.04
N LEU A 70 6.42 6.50 6.25
CA LEU A 70 6.16 5.78 7.49
C LEU A 70 4.66 5.48 7.69
N LEU A 71 3.77 6.41 7.36
CA LEU A 71 2.32 6.17 7.41
C LEU A 71 1.90 5.04 6.47
N VAL A 72 2.43 5.02 5.24
CA VAL A 72 2.20 3.92 4.29
C VAL A 72 2.72 2.59 4.85
N LEU A 73 3.96 2.56 5.37
CA LEU A 73 4.55 1.36 5.94
C LEU A 73 3.76 0.82 7.15
N ASN A 74 3.24 1.71 8.00
CA ASN A 74 2.41 1.31 9.14
C ASN A 74 1.07 0.72 8.67
N GLY A 75 0.41 1.35 7.69
CA GLY A 75 -0.82 0.80 7.10
C GLY A 75 -0.60 -0.58 6.48
N LEU A 76 0.53 -0.79 5.79
CA LEU A 76 0.92 -2.10 5.26
C LEU A 76 1.08 -3.15 6.37
N LEU A 77 1.73 -2.79 7.47
CA LEU A 77 1.95 -3.68 8.60
C LEU A 77 0.62 -4.06 9.28
N ASP A 78 -0.27 -3.09 9.44
CA ASP A 78 -1.60 -3.29 10.04
C ASP A 78 -2.44 -4.22 9.16
N ASN A 79 -2.49 -3.98 7.85
CA ASN A 79 -3.19 -4.83 6.88
C ASN A 79 -2.64 -6.27 6.91
N LEU A 80 -1.32 -6.43 6.92
CA LEU A 80 -0.68 -7.75 6.99
C LEU A 80 -0.98 -8.46 8.31
N SER A 81 -0.97 -7.73 9.43
CA SER A 81 -1.29 -8.25 10.75
C SER A 81 -2.74 -8.73 10.82
N HIS A 82 -3.68 -7.95 10.25
CA HIS A 82 -5.08 -8.31 10.14
C HIS A 82 -5.25 -9.60 9.33
N CYS A 83 -4.65 -9.66 8.15
CA CYS A 83 -4.68 -10.86 7.31
C CYS A 83 -4.13 -12.10 7.99
N ARG A 84 -3.01 -11.96 8.70
CA ARG A 84 -2.43 -13.05 9.48
C ARG A 84 -3.38 -13.54 10.58
N SER A 85 -4.13 -12.63 11.22
CA SER A 85 -5.12 -13.00 12.24
C SER A 85 -6.27 -13.78 11.62
N THR A 86 -6.82 -13.29 10.51
CA THR A 86 -7.90 -13.97 9.76
C THR A 86 -7.48 -15.39 9.37
N TYR A 87 -6.29 -15.56 8.79
CA TYR A 87 -5.77 -16.88 8.45
C TYR A 87 -5.58 -17.81 9.65
N LYS A 88 -5.16 -17.28 10.81
CA LYS A 88 -5.05 -18.07 12.05
C LYS A 88 -6.42 -18.57 12.52
N ASP A 89 -7.44 -17.73 12.49
CA ASP A 89 -8.79 -18.12 12.94
C ASP A 89 -9.46 -19.09 11.96
N MET A 90 -9.21 -18.92 10.66
CA MET A 90 -9.58 -19.91 9.64
C MET A 90 -8.92 -21.26 9.91
N SER A 91 -7.61 -21.28 10.18
CA SER A 91 -6.89 -22.52 10.49
C SER A 91 -7.46 -23.25 11.71
N LYS A 92 -7.80 -22.52 12.79
CA LYS A 92 -8.46 -23.11 13.97
C LYS A 92 -9.83 -23.69 13.64
N THR A 93 -10.63 -22.95 12.86
CA THR A 93 -11.98 -23.39 12.48
C THR A 93 -11.92 -24.64 11.60
N LEU A 94 -11.00 -24.68 10.64
CA LEU A 94 -10.76 -25.86 9.81
C LEU A 94 -10.27 -27.06 10.65
N ALA A 95 -9.39 -26.86 11.62
CA ALA A 95 -8.92 -27.92 12.50
C ALA A 95 -10.06 -28.51 13.37
N ALA A 96 -10.94 -27.65 13.88
CA ALA A 96 -12.14 -28.07 14.61
C ALA A 96 -13.12 -28.82 13.71
N ALA A 97 -13.43 -28.27 12.52
CA ALA A 97 -14.34 -28.90 11.55
C ALA A 97 -13.82 -30.27 11.08
N ALA A 98 -12.51 -30.42 10.88
CA ALA A 98 -11.88 -31.69 10.52
C ALA A 98 -11.95 -32.72 11.65
N SER A 99 -11.81 -32.27 12.90
CA SER A 99 -11.82 -33.15 14.08
C SER A 99 -13.24 -33.61 14.45
N GLU A 100 -14.26 -32.77 14.22
CA GLU A 100 -15.65 -33.06 14.57
C GLU A 100 -16.49 -33.59 13.39
N MET A 101 -15.91 -33.72 12.18
CA MET A 101 -16.68 -33.93 10.94
C MET A 101 -17.89 -32.98 10.89
N LEU A 102 -17.75 -31.73 11.34
CA LEU A 102 -18.81 -30.73 11.26
C LEU A 102 -18.86 -30.19 9.83
N LEU A 103 -19.47 -31.02 8.98
CA LEU A 103 -19.68 -30.90 7.55
C LEU A 103 -20.46 -29.66 7.08
N TYR A 104 -20.80 -28.73 7.98
CA TYR A 104 -21.71 -27.60 7.70
C TYR A 104 -21.15 -26.22 8.04
N ALA A 105 -20.04 -26.13 8.78
CA ALA A 105 -19.35 -24.87 9.00
C ALA A 105 -18.25 -24.75 7.95
N SER A 106 -18.61 -24.42 6.71
CA SER A 106 -17.63 -23.86 5.78
C SER A 106 -17.56 -22.37 6.11
N PRO A 107 -16.59 -21.90 6.94
CA PRO A 107 -16.36 -20.48 7.06
C PRO A 107 -15.95 -20.01 5.68
N LYS A 108 -16.90 -19.49 4.91
CA LYS A 108 -16.57 -18.74 3.71
C LYS A 108 -15.61 -17.68 4.18
N PRO A 109 -14.34 -17.72 3.74
CA PRO A 109 -13.43 -16.68 4.11
C PRO A 109 -14.01 -15.42 3.46
N GLN A 110 -14.44 -14.44 4.25
CA GLN A 110 -14.43 -13.07 3.77
C GLN A 110 -12.95 -12.69 3.70
N LEU A 111 -12.31 -13.13 2.62
CA LEU A 111 -10.93 -12.85 2.29
C LEU A 111 -10.88 -11.42 1.74
N ASP A 112 -11.04 -10.43 2.61
CA ASP A 112 -10.81 -9.02 2.27
C ASP A 112 -9.29 -8.69 2.23
N CYS A 113 -8.45 -9.70 2.42
CA CYS A 113 -7.00 -9.59 2.32
C CYS A 113 -6.52 -9.24 0.93
N ASP A 114 -7.23 -9.71 -0.10
CA ASP A 114 -6.93 -9.37 -1.49
C ASP A 114 -7.00 -7.85 -1.69
N LEU A 115 -8.08 -7.22 -1.25
CA LEU A 115 -8.28 -5.77 -1.41
C LEU A 115 -7.24 -4.98 -0.60
N LEU A 116 -7.03 -5.35 0.66
CA LEU A 116 -6.14 -4.64 1.58
C LEU A 116 -4.66 -4.70 1.18
N LEU A 117 -4.24 -5.76 0.49
CA LEU A 117 -2.86 -5.95 0.03
C LEU A 117 -2.66 -5.53 -1.44
N PHE A 118 -3.71 -5.57 -2.26
CA PHE A 118 -3.69 -5.08 -3.64
C PHE A 118 -3.53 -3.55 -3.71
N GLU A 119 -4.32 -2.79 -2.94
CA GLU A 119 -4.17 -1.32 -2.86
C GLU A 119 -2.79 -0.88 -2.36
N ALA A 120 -2.16 -1.78 -1.62
CA ALA A 120 -0.90 -1.62 -0.93
C ALA A 120 0.35 -1.96 -1.78
N SER A 121 0.17 -2.67 -2.90
CA SER A 121 1.27 -3.25 -3.66
C SER A 121 1.21 -2.84 -5.14
N PRO A 122 2.27 -2.19 -5.68
CA PRO A 122 2.34 -1.88 -7.11
C PRO A 122 2.50 -3.13 -7.99
N LYS A 123 2.72 -4.31 -7.40
CA LYS A 123 2.83 -5.60 -8.09
C LYS A 123 1.55 -6.45 -7.99
N GLY A 124 0.47 -5.89 -7.44
CA GLY A 124 -0.75 -6.62 -7.11
C GLY A 124 -0.64 -7.36 -5.77
N ASP A 125 -1.73 -8.04 -5.37
CA ASP A 125 -1.79 -8.76 -4.10
C ASP A 125 -0.82 -9.96 -4.07
N PRO A 126 0.17 -9.98 -3.17
CA PRO A 126 1.14 -11.07 -3.05
C PRO A 126 0.55 -12.41 -2.60
N ILE A 127 -0.69 -12.46 -2.11
CA ILE A 127 -1.31 -13.70 -1.61
C ILE A 127 -2.61 -14.09 -2.34
N MET A 128 -2.87 -13.48 -3.50
CA MET A 128 -4.11 -13.68 -4.26
C MET A 128 -4.35 -15.16 -4.59
N LYS A 129 -3.30 -15.87 -4.98
CA LYS A 129 -3.39 -17.31 -5.29
C LYS A 129 -3.76 -18.12 -4.06
N GLU A 130 -3.11 -17.86 -2.93
CA GLU A 130 -3.40 -18.52 -1.67
C GLU A 130 -4.84 -18.26 -1.20
N ASN A 131 -5.33 -17.04 -1.40
CA ASN A 131 -6.70 -16.64 -1.09
C ASN A 131 -7.71 -17.41 -1.97
N ASP A 132 -7.49 -17.46 -3.29
CA ASP A 132 -8.32 -18.22 -4.24
C ASP A 132 -8.32 -19.73 -3.92
N ASP A 133 -7.14 -20.30 -3.65
CA ASP A 133 -7.01 -21.72 -3.32
C ASP A 133 -7.74 -22.05 -2.01
N ALA A 134 -7.60 -21.22 -0.97
CA ALA A 134 -8.27 -21.41 0.31
C ALA A 134 -9.80 -21.39 0.17
N LYS A 135 -10.32 -20.48 -0.67
CA LYS A 135 -11.75 -20.41 -0.99
C LYS A 135 -12.23 -21.65 -1.73
N ASN A 136 -11.54 -22.02 -2.82
CA ASN A 136 -11.90 -23.18 -3.64
C ASN A 136 -11.88 -24.49 -2.83
N LEU A 137 -10.87 -24.68 -1.97
CA LEU A 137 -10.78 -25.85 -1.11
C LEU A 137 -11.88 -25.88 -0.04
N SER A 138 -12.24 -24.72 0.53
CA SER A 138 -13.34 -24.61 1.50
C SER A 138 -14.70 -24.94 0.87
N ASP A 139 -14.94 -24.48 -0.36
CA ASP A 139 -16.14 -24.80 -1.13
C ASP A 139 -16.18 -26.31 -1.49
N LEU A 140 -15.06 -26.88 -1.95
CA LEU A 140 -14.95 -28.30 -2.24
C LEU A 140 -15.23 -29.17 -1.00
N ALA A 141 -14.62 -28.83 0.13
CA ALA A 141 -14.86 -29.52 1.40
C ALA A 141 -16.34 -29.48 1.78
N SER A 142 -16.99 -28.32 1.66
CA SER A 142 -18.42 -28.16 1.92
C SER A 142 -19.30 -29.02 1.00
N VAL A 143 -18.95 -29.14 -0.29
CA VAL A 143 -19.71 -29.96 -1.24
C VAL A 143 -19.59 -31.45 -0.93
N ILE A 144 -18.36 -31.94 -0.72
CA ILE A 144 -18.10 -33.34 -0.34
C ILE A 144 -18.87 -33.70 0.94
N ALA A 145 -18.88 -32.75 1.88
CA ALA A 145 -19.55 -32.87 3.15
C ALA A 145 -21.08 -33.02 3.04
N MET A 146 -21.72 -32.19 2.22
CA MET A 146 -23.15 -32.34 1.89
C MET A 146 -23.45 -33.68 1.21
N LEU A 147 -22.60 -34.10 0.27
CA LEU A 147 -22.75 -35.38 -0.43
C LEU A 147 -22.62 -36.58 0.53
N ALA A 148 -21.69 -36.53 1.48
CA ALA A 148 -21.51 -37.58 2.49
C ALA A 148 -22.72 -37.64 3.46
N GLY A 149 -23.21 -36.48 3.93
CA GLY A 149 -24.40 -36.42 4.78
C GLY A 149 -25.68 -36.89 4.10
N SER A 150 -25.83 -36.61 2.80
CA SER A 150 -26.98 -37.06 2.00
C SER A 150 -27.00 -38.57 1.72
N LYS A 151 -25.85 -39.25 1.75
CA LYS A 151 -25.76 -40.73 1.60
C LYS A 151 -26.12 -41.50 2.87
N ASN A 152 -26.11 -40.87 4.04
CA ASN A 152 -26.44 -41.50 5.32
C ASN A 152 -27.95 -41.46 5.68
N GLN A 153 -28.82 -41.05 4.74
CA GLN A 153 -30.28 -40.99 4.94
C GLN A 153 -31.07 -42.01 4.09
N VAL A 154 -30.42 -43.07 3.57
CA VAL A 154 -31.07 -44.19 2.87
C VAL A 154 -30.75 -45.50 3.56
#